data_AF-A0A7K2VME6-F1
#
_entry.id   AF-A0A7K2VME6-F1
#
_cell.length_a   1.000
_cell.length_b   1.000
_cell.length_c   1.000
_cell.angle_alpha   90.00
_cell.angle_beta   90.00
_cell.angle_gamma   90.00
#
_symmetry.space_group_name_H-M   'P 1'
#
loop_
_entity.id
_entity.type
_entity.pdbx_description
1 polymer ?
#
loop_
_entity_poly.entity_id
_entity_poly.type
_entity_poly.pdbx_seq_one_letter_code
_entity_poly.pdbx_strand_id
1 'polypeptide(L)'
;MKIALMDSGIGLLAATAAVRRLRPDADLVLSLDPDGMPWGPRTPEDLTRRAVAVAEAAAARRPDALIVGCNTASVHALPALRALCEPGIPVIGTVPAIKPASAGGGHVAIWATPATTGSPYQRGLIEDFAHGVQVTEVPCWGLAEAVEHADEQAITATVAAAAELTPPDVTTVVLGCTHYELVAERIRAAVQQPGAAPLVLHGSA
;
A
#
# COMPACT_ATOMS: atom_id res chain seq x y z
N MET A 1 15.79 -1.12 -20.53
CA MET A 1 14.74 -0.29 -19.91
C MET A 1 15.07 -0.13 -18.45
N LYS A 2 14.88 1.05 -17.87
CA LYS A 2 15.10 1.33 -16.44
C LYS A 2 13.79 1.74 -15.79
N ILE A 3 13.41 1.06 -14.72
CA ILE A 3 12.20 1.35 -13.96
C ILE A 3 12.62 1.76 -12.56
N ALA A 4 12.23 2.96 -12.12
CA ALA A 4 12.36 3.33 -10.73
C ALA A 4 11.10 2.93 -9.96
N LEU A 5 11.29 2.45 -8.75
CA LEU A 5 10.25 2.23 -7.77
C LEU A 5 10.58 3.06 -6.53
N MET A 6 9.56 3.69 -5.95
CA MET A 6 9.71 4.45 -4.71
C MET A 6 8.72 4.03 -3.63
N ASP A 7 9.18 4.05 -2.39
CA ASP A 7 8.36 3.79 -1.20
C ASP A 7 8.97 4.52 0.01
N SER A 8 8.25 4.51 1.14
CA SER A 8 8.77 4.97 2.41
C SER A 8 9.76 3.98 3.02
N GLY A 9 9.71 2.68 2.70
CA GLY A 9 10.60 1.67 3.30
C GLY A 9 10.57 0.30 2.63
N ILE A 10 10.85 -0.77 3.39
CA ILE A 10 10.98 -2.14 2.85
C ILE A 10 9.69 -2.72 2.24
N GLY A 11 8.53 -2.09 2.45
CA GLY A 11 7.28 -2.45 1.77
C GLY A 11 7.45 -2.58 0.25
N LEU A 12 8.37 -1.82 -0.35
CA LEU A 12 8.65 -1.83 -1.79
C LEU A 12 9.07 -3.20 -2.34
N LEU A 13 9.51 -4.12 -1.49
CA LEU A 13 10.01 -5.43 -1.90
C LEU A 13 8.97 -6.25 -2.67
N ALA A 14 7.69 -6.21 -2.26
CA ALA A 14 6.62 -6.95 -2.94
C ALA A 14 6.43 -6.48 -4.39
N ALA A 15 6.26 -5.17 -4.58
CA ALA A 15 6.14 -4.55 -5.90
C ALA A 15 7.40 -4.76 -6.75
N THR A 16 8.58 -4.64 -6.15
CA THR A 16 9.86 -4.89 -6.83
C THR A 16 9.95 -6.32 -7.34
N ALA A 17 9.56 -7.30 -6.52
CA ALA A 17 9.57 -8.70 -6.90
C ALA A 17 8.58 -8.98 -8.04
N ALA A 18 7.39 -8.35 -8.02
CA ALA A 18 6.42 -8.45 -9.10
C ALA A 18 6.97 -7.89 -10.42
N VAL A 19 7.55 -6.68 -10.40
CA VAL A 19 8.17 -6.07 -11.58
C VAL A 19 9.33 -6.92 -12.09
N ARG A 20 10.21 -7.42 -11.21
CA ARG A 20 11.34 -8.28 -11.62
C ARG A 20 10.87 -9.57 -12.30
N ARG A 21 9.77 -10.19 -11.83
CA ARG A 21 9.20 -11.39 -12.48
C ARG A 21 8.67 -11.08 -13.87
N LEU A 22 7.96 -9.96 -14.03
CA LEU A 22 7.35 -9.57 -15.31
C LEU A 22 8.38 -9.02 -16.31
N ARG A 23 9.42 -8.36 -15.81
CA ARG A 23 10.48 -7.70 -16.60
C ARG A 23 11.86 -8.04 -16.05
N PRO A 24 12.32 -9.30 -16.24
CA PRO A 24 13.64 -9.72 -15.78
C PRO A 24 14.77 -8.94 -16.48
N ASP A 25 14.51 -8.35 -17.64
CA ASP A 25 15.42 -7.53 -18.44
C ASP A 25 15.51 -6.06 -18.01
N ALA A 26 14.65 -5.60 -17.09
CA ALA A 26 14.66 -4.21 -16.65
C ALA A 26 15.75 -3.94 -15.59
N ASP A 27 16.41 -2.79 -15.71
CA ASP A 27 17.24 -2.22 -14.65
C ASP A 27 16.32 -1.56 -13.61
N LEU A 28 16.37 -2.03 -12.35
CA LEU A 28 15.51 -1.50 -11.30
C LEU A 28 16.28 -0.52 -10.42
N VAL A 29 15.68 0.65 -10.17
CA VAL A 29 16.14 1.63 -9.19
C VAL A 29 15.16 1.62 -8.03
N LEU A 30 15.63 1.27 -6.83
CA LEU A 30 14.81 1.30 -5.62
C LEU A 30 15.17 2.56 -4.83
N SER A 31 14.21 3.46 -4.66
CA SER A 31 14.39 4.72 -3.93
C SER A 31 13.50 4.71 -2.69
N LEU A 32 14.11 4.75 -1.51
CA LEU A 32 13.45 4.55 -0.22
C LEU A 32 13.77 5.69 0.76
N ASP A 33 12.88 5.94 1.73
CA ASP A 33 13.08 6.89 2.86
C ASP A 33 12.97 6.18 4.22
N PRO A 34 13.83 5.18 4.52
CA PRO A 34 13.73 4.42 5.76
C PRO A 34 13.85 5.32 7.01
N ASP A 35 14.69 6.36 6.96
CA ASP A 35 14.84 7.33 8.06
C ASP A 35 13.58 8.21 8.26
N GLY A 36 12.71 8.27 7.26
CA GLY A 36 11.44 9.00 7.31
C GLY A 36 10.24 8.16 7.69
N MET A 37 10.39 6.85 7.87
CA MET A 37 9.31 5.98 8.31
C MET A 37 8.82 6.33 9.72
N PRO A 38 7.54 6.05 10.04
CA PRO A 38 6.46 5.74 9.10
C PRO A 38 5.90 6.99 8.41
N TRP A 39 5.44 6.87 7.16
CA TRP A 39 4.71 7.97 6.48
C TRP A 39 3.22 8.04 6.88
N GLY A 40 2.63 6.91 7.30
CA GLY A 40 1.20 6.80 7.62
C GLY A 40 0.62 7.76 8.69
N PRO A 41 1.36 8.20 9.72
CA PRO A 41 0.84 9.16 10.70
C PRO A 41 1.25 10.63 10.42
N ARG A 42 1.99 10.90 9.32
CA ARG A 42 2.44 12.26 8.98
C ARG A 42 1.31 13.10 8.40
N THR A 43 1.47 14.43 8.45
CA THR A 43 0.54 15.32 7.72
C THR A 43 0.74 15.18 6.21
N PRO A 44 -0.28 15.46 5.39
CA PRO A 44 -0.17 15.41 3.92
C PRO A 44 0.99 16.26 3.38
N GLU A 45 1.26 17.42 3.98
CA GLU A 45 2.33 18.32 3.54
C GLU A 45 3.73 17.73 3.82
N ASP A 46 3.96 17.22 5.04
CA ASP A 46 5.24 16.59 5.39
C ASP A 46 5.49 15.32 4.56
N LEU A 47 4.45 14.50 4.40
CA LEU A 47 4.50 13.30 3.57
C LEU A 47 4.82 13.66 2.12
N THR A 48 4.14 14.66 1.54
CA THR A 48 4.37 15.08 0.15
C THR A 48 5.80 15.55 -0.05
N ARG A 49 6.33 16.36 0.89
CA ARG A 49 7.72 16.82 0.84
C ARG A 49 8.72 15.67 0.82
N ARG A 50 8.50 14.65 1.66
CA ARG A 50 9.35 13.44 1.70
C ARG A 50 9.24 12.63 0.42
N ALA A 51 8.02 12.37 -0.06
CA ALA A 51 7.78 11.66 -1.30
C ALA A 51 8.46 12.34 -2.50
N VAL A 52 8.38 13.67 -2.58
CA VAL A 52 9.07 14.46 -3.62
C VAL A 52 10.58 14.25 -3.56
N ALA A 53 11.20 14.31 -2.37
CA ALA A 53 12.65 14.10 -2.24
C ALA A 53 13.08 12.69 -2.70
N VAL A 54 12.29 11.66 -2.36
CA VAL A 54 12.55 10.28 -2.82
C VAL A 54 12.40 10.16 -4.33
N ALA A 55 11.41 10.84 -4.91
CA ALA A 55 11.19 10.87 -6.35
C ALA A 55 12.30 11.63 -7.10
N GLU A 56 12.81 12.73 -6.55
CA GLU A 56 13.96 13.47 -7.10
C GLU A 56 15.21 12.58 -7.14
N ALA A 57 15.49 11.86 -6.06
CA ALA A 57 16.60 10.91 -6.00
C ALA A 57 16.45 9.79 -7.04
N ALA A 58 15.23 9.28 -7.25
CA ALA A 58 14.92 8.32 -8.29
C ALA A 58 15.11 8.91 -9.70
N ALA A 59 14.58 10.12 -9.95
CA ALA A 59 14.63 10.81 -11.23
C ALA A 59 16.07 11.16 -11.64
N ALA A 60 16.96 11.45 -10.69
CA ALA A 60 18.39 11.66 -10.94
C ALA A 60 19.08 10.45 -11.61
N ARG A 61 18.51 9.24 -11.46
CA ARG A 61 18.98 8.02 -12.13
C ARG A 61 18.50 7.89 -13.57
N ARG A 62 17.67 8.83 -14.05
CA ARG A 62 17.05 8.86 -15.39
C ARG A 62 16.36 7.53 -15.73
N PRO A 63 15.32 7.14 -14.98
CA PRO A 63 14.47 5.99 -15.33
C PRO A 63 13.55 6.33 -16.50
N ASP A 64 13.08 5.29 -17.19
CA ASP A 64 12.07 5.39 -18.25
C ASP A 64 10.65 5.49 -17.67
N ALA A 65 10.45 5.10 -16.40
CA ALA A 65 9.19 5.21 -15.66
C ALA A 65 9.45 5.23 -14.14
N LEU A 66 8.56 5.90 -13.39
CA LEU A 66 8.56 5.91 -11.93
C LEU A 66 7.28 5.24 -11.40
N ILE A 67 7.43 4.18 -10.62
CA ILE A 67 6.35 3.51 -9.90
C ILE A 67 6.36 4.01 -8.45
N VAL A 68 5.26 4.62 -8.01
CA VAL A 68 5.03 4.95 -6.61
C VAL A 68 4.41 3.72 -5.95
N GLY A 69 5.23 2.92 -5.28
CA GLY A 69 4.81 1.70 -4.59
C GLY A 69 4.05 1.97 -3.30
N CYS A 70 4.39 3.04 -2.58
CA CYS A 70 3.71 3.40 -1.34
C CYS A 70 2.26 3.86 -1.59
N ASN A 71 1.27 3.11 -1.11
CA ASN A 71 -0.14 3.51 -1.22
C ASN A 71 -0.43 4.86 -0.55
N THR A 72 0.17 5.13 0.62
CA THR A 72 -0.01 6.41 1.32
C THR A 72 0.53 7.57 0.47
N ALA A 73 1.64 7.36 -0.26
CA ALA A 73 2.17 8.37 -1.17
C ALA A 73 1.31 8.54 -2.42
N SER A 74 0.78 7.46 -2.99
CA SER A 74 -0.16 7.54 -4.11
C SER A 74 -1.44 8.31 -3.75
N VAL A 75 -1.93 8.14 -2.52
CA VAL A 75 -3.12 8.83 -2.02
C VAL A 75 -2.89 10.33 -1.84
N HIS A 76 -1.74 10.73 -1.29
CA HIS A 76 -1.52 12.12 -0.86
C HIS A 76 -0.59 12.94 -1.75
N ALA A 77 0.38 12.31 -2.41
CA ALA A 77 1.47 13.00 -3.11
C ALA A 77 1.46 12.82 -4.62
N LEU A 78 0.64 11.93 -5.18
CA LEU A 78 0.66 11.61 -6.62
C LEU A 78 0.53 12.83 -7.56
N PRO A 79 -0.34 13.84 -7.27
CA PRO A 79 -0.38 15.06 -8.09
C PRO A 79 0.95 15.82 -8.11
N ALA A 80 1.62 15.95 -6.97
CA ALA A 80 2.92 16.62 -6.87
C ALA A 80 4.02 15.82 -7.58
N LEU A 81 4.00 14.49 -7.45
CA LEU A 81 4.94 13.60 -8.13
C LEU A 81 4.80 13.67 -9.66
N ARG A 82 3.57 13.72 -10.17
CA ARG A 82 3.31 13.94 -11.60
C ARG A 82 3.79 15.30 -12.06
N ALA A 83 3.50 16.37 -11.31
CA ALA A 83 3.97 17.71 -11.65
C ALA A 83 5.51 17.82 -11.69
N LEU A 84 6.21 17.05 -10.85
CA LEU A 84 7.67 16.99 -10.83
C LEU A 84 8.25 16.24 -12.04
N CYS A 85 7.65 15.09 -12.41
CA CYS A 85 8.27 14.13 -13.31
C CYS A 85 7.73 14.18 -14.75
N GLU A 86 6.45 14.50 -14.95
CA GLU A 86 5.79 14.43 -16.26
C GLU A 86 5.98 15.72 -17.08
N PRO A 87 6.00 15.65 -18.42
CA PRO A 87 5.84 14.45 -19.25
C PRO A 87 7.13 13.64 -19.44
N GLY A 88 8.24 14.04 -18.80
CA GLY A 88 9.56 13.43 -19.03
C GLY A 88 9.66 11.99 -18.54
N ILE A 89 9.17 11.72 -17.33
CA ILE A 89 9.13 10.39 -16.72
C ILE A 89 7.67 10.10 -16.34
N PRO A 90 7.00 9.11 -16.96
CA PRO A 90 5.63 8.75 -16.60
C PRO A 90 5.56 8.23 -15.17
N VAL A 91 4.55 8.67 -14.41
CA VAL A 91 4.37 8.30 -13.00
C VAL A 91 3.17 7.38 -12.80
N ILE A 92 3.43 6.18 -12.31
CA ILE A 92 2.44 5.14 -12.04
C ILE A 92 2.27 4.99 -10.54
N GLY A 93 1.11 5.39 -10.01
CA GLY A 93 0.77 5.15 -8.60
C GLY A 93 0.15 3.78 -8.38
N THR A 94 0.64 3.03 -7.39
CA THR A 94 -0.09 1.87 -6.85
C THR A 94 -1.13 2.36 -5.85
N VAL A 95 -2.34 1.84 -5.94
CA VAL A 95 -3.46 2.20 -5.04
C VAL A 95 -3.95 0.96 -4.33
N PRO A 96 -4.62 1.08 -3.17
CA PRO A 96 -5.25 -0.07 -2.53
C PRO A 96 -6.11 -0.83 -3.54
N ALA A 97 -5.97 -2.16 -3.57
CA ALA A 97 -6.55 -3.05 -4.56
C ALA A 97 -8.08 -3.27 -4.38
N ILE A 98 -8.82 -2.17 -4.21
CA ILE A 98 -10.27 -2.13 -3.96
C ILE A 98 -11.02 -2.70 -5.16
N LYS A 99 -10.70 -2.26 -6.38
CA LYS A 99 -11.36 -2.73 -7.61
C LYS A 99 -11.36 -4.26 -7.77
N PRO A 100 -10.20 -4.96 -7.73
CA PRO A 100 -10.21 -6.41 -7.83
C PRO A 100 -10.84 -7.08 -6.60
N ALA A 101 -10.70 -6.52 -5.40
CA ALA A 101 -11.31 -7.08 -4.19
C ALA A 101 -12.85 -7.03 -4.21
N SER A 102 -13.43 -5.98 -4.78
CA SER A 102 -14.89 -5.83 -4.89
C SER A 102 -15.51 -6.66 -6.02
N ALA A 103 -14.72 -7.13 -6.99
CA ALA A 103 -15.22 -7.89 -8.13
C ALA A 103 -15.84 -9.25 -7.74
N GLY A 104 -15.43 -9.82 -6.60
CA GLY A 104 -15.97 -11.10 -6.08
C GLY A 104 -17.27 -10.95 -5.29
N GLY A 105 -17.71 -9.72 -4.97
CA GLY A 105 -18.81 -9.47 -4.04
C GLY A 105 -18.43 -9.73 -2.57
N GLY A 106 -19.44 -9.92 -1.72
CA GLY A 106 -19.26 -10.18 -0.28
C GLY A 106 -18.92 -8.93 0.52
N HIS A 107 -18.42 -9.12 1.74
CA HIS A 107 -17.94 -8.04 2.60
C HIS A 107 -16.43 -7.91 2.48
N VAL A 108 -15.97 -6.72 2.11
CA VAL A 108 -14.54 -6.36 1.94
C VAL A 108 -14.09 -5.49 3.11
N ALA A 109 -12.97 -5.85 3.75
CA ALA A 109 -12.26 -4.96 4.65
C ALA A 109 -11.04 -4.34 3.95
N ILE A 110 -10.80 -3.05 4.14
CA ILE A 110 -9.61 -2.36 3.62
C ILE A 110 -8.70 -2.01 4.78
N TRP A 111 -7.63 -2.77 4.93
CA TRP A 111 -6.60 -2.54 5.93
C TRP A 111 -5.61 -1.51 5.36
N ALA A 112 -5.56 -0.31 5.93
CA ALA A 112 -4.69 0.74 5.42
C ALA A 112 -4.06 1.57 6.55
N THR A 113 -3.08 2.40 6.21
CA THR A 113 -2.50 3.34 7.18
C THR A 113 -3.57 4.34 7.66
N PRO A 114 -3.41 4.94 8.84
CA PRO A 114 -4.33 5.96 9.33
C PRO A 114 -4.51 7.15 8.39
N ALA A 115 -3.45 7.63 7.72
CA ALA A 115 -3.57 8.68 6.72
C ALA A 115 -4.33 8.25 5.45
N THR A 116 -4.33 6.95 5.11
CA THR A 116 -5.07 6.44 3.95
C THR A 116 -6.53 6.17 4.28
N THR A 117 -6.79 5.64 5.46
CA THR A 117 -8.12 5.23 5.93
C THR A 117 -9.04 6.44 6.05
N GLY A 118 -10.21 6.42 5.41
CA GLY A 118 -11.16 7.54 5.40
C GLY A 118 -10.73 8.73 4.55
N SER A 119 -9.60 8.66 3.85
CA SER A 119 -9.14 9.75 3.00
C SER A 119 -10.10 9.99 1.82
N PRO A 120 -10.21 11.23 1.30
CA PRO A 120 -11.05 11.51 0.14
C PRO A 120 -10.71 10.64 -1.07
N TYR A 121 -9.42 10.34 -1.27
CA TYR A 121 -8.97 9.47 -2.36
C TYR A 121 -9.44 8.02 -2.17
N GLN A 122 -9.29 7.45 -0.97
CA GLN A 122 -9.77 6.09 -0.70
C GLN A 122 -11.29 6.00 -0.86
N ARG A 123 -12.05 6.99 -0.35
CA ARG A 123 -13.50 7.06 -0.54
C ARG A 123 -13.88 7.16 -2.00
N GLY A 124 -13.15 7.95 -2.81
CA GLY A 124 -13.34 7.99 -4.26
C GLY A 124 -13.12 6.61 -4.91
N LEU A 125 -12.09 5.86 -4.52
CA LEU A 125 -11.89 4.49 -5.02
C LEU A 125 -13.01 3.52 -4.60
N ILE A 126 -13.53 3.66 -3.38
CA ILE A 126 -14.67 2.86 -2.90
C ILE A 126 -15.92 3.20 -3.70
N GLU A 127 -16.18 4.50 -3.89
CA GLU A 127 -17.29 4.99 -4.70
C GLU A 127 -17.17 4.45 -6.13
N ASP A 128 -16.02 4.60 -6.79
CA ASP A 128 -15.86 4.20 -8.19
C ASP A 128 -15.90 2.68 -8.43
N PHE A 129 -15.49 1.86 -7.46
CA PHE A 129 -15.18 0.45 -7.71
C PHE A 129 -15.86 -0.57 -6.78
N ALA A 130 -16.45 -0.15 -5.66
CA ALA A 130 -17.05 -1.06 -4.68
C ALA A 130 -18.59 -0.93 -4.62
N HIS A 131 -19.23 -0.47 -5.70
CA HIS A 131 -20.68 -0.38 -5.77
C HIS A 131 -21.37 -1.72 -5.47
N GLY A 132 -22.32 -1.71 -4.54
CA GLY A 132 -23.09 -2.91 -4.17
C GLY A 132 -22.36 -3.92 -3.28
N VAL A 133 -21.17 -3.56 -2.77
CA VAL A 133 -20.36 -4.36 -1.85
C VAL A 133 -20.29 -3.65 -0.50
N GLN A 134 -20.40 -4.41 0.59
CA GLN A 134 -20.18 -3.86 1.92
C GLN A 134 -18.68 -3.65 2.12
N VAL A 135 -18.28 -2.44 2.52
CA VAL A 135 -16.88 -2.07 2.73
C VAL A 135 -16.68 -1.61 4.16
N THR A 136 -15.71 -2.20 4.85
CA THR A 136 -15.23 -1.72 6.15
C THR A 136 -13.82 -1.15 6.00
N GLU A 137 -13.64 0.11 6.37
CA GLU A 137 -12.35 0.78 6.41
C GLU A 137 -11.66 0.49 7.76
N VAL A 138 -10.49 -0.14 7.75
CA VAL A 138 -9.77 -0.58 8.96
C VAL A 138 -8.42 0.15 9.08
N PRO A 139 -8.27 1.10 10.02
CA PRO A 139 -6.99 1.77 10.24
C PRO A 139 -6.02 0.88 11.02
N CYS A 140 -4.90 0.53 10.40
CA CYS A 140 -3.87 -0.33 10.99
C CYS A 140 -2.74 0.52 11.61
N TRP A 141 -2.95 0.97 12.85
CA TRP A 141 -1.98 1.76 13.60
C TRP A 141 -0.70 0.98 13.89
N GLY A 142 0.46 1.59 13.63
CA GLY A 142 1.78 1.02 13.95
C GLY A 142 2.24 -0.18 13.11
N LEU A 143 1.35 -0.84 12.35
CA LEU A 143 1.70 -2.07 11.64
C LEU A 143 2.84 -1.88 10.61
N ALA A 144 2.81 -0.79 9.84
CA ALA A 144 3.86 -0.54 8.85
C ALA A 144 5.25 -0.33 9.49
N GLU A 145 5.30 0.38 10.63
CA GLU A 145 6.53 0.60 11.39
C GLU A 145 7.03 -0.68 12.04
N ALA A 146 6.13 -1.50 12.58
CA ALA A 146 6.46 -2.79 13.18
C ALA A 146 7.07 -3.74 12.14
N VAL A 147 6.50 -3.79 10.93
CA VAL A 147 7.04 -4.59 9.81
C VAL A 147 8.40 -4.05 9.35
N GLU A 148 8.56 -2.73 9.23
CA GLU A 148 9.85 -2.11 8.81
C GLU A 148 11.01 -2.51 9.72
N HIS A 149 10.78 -2.56 11.04
CA HIS A 149 11.80 -2.89 12.03
C HIS A 149 11.86 -4.37 12.38
N ALA A 150 11.06 -5.22 11.74
CA ALA A 150 10.91 -6.63 12.08
C ALA A 150 10.60 -6.87 13.56
N ASP A 151 9.81 -5.99 14.18
CA ASP A 151 9.37 -6.13 15.57
C ASP A 151 8.21 -7.12 15.63
N GLU A 152 8.54 -8.39 15.87
CA GLU A 152 7.60 -9.50 15.91
C GLU A 152 6.47 -9.34 16.94
N GLN A 153 6.79 -8.74 18.09
CA GLN A 153 5.81 -8.51 19.14
C GLN A 153 4.83 -7.41 18.71
N ALA A 154 5.34 -6.30 18.16
CA ALA A 154 4.52 -5.21 17.66
C ALA A 154 3.69 -5.64 16.44
N ILE A 155 4.24 -6.44 15.51
CA ILE A 155 3.47 -6.99 14.38
C ILE A 155 2.29 -7.80 14.90
N THR A 156 2.53 -8.70 15.86
CA THR A 156 1.46 -9.53 16.43
C THR A 156 0.37 -8.69 17.09
N ALA A 157 0.75 -7.71 17.91
CA ALA A 157 -0.18 -6.84 18.61
C ALA A 157 -1.00 -5.96 17.65
N THR A 158 -0.35 -5.36 16.65
CA THR A 158 -1.00 -4.45 15.70
C THR A 158 -1.91 -5.18 14.71
N VAL A 159 -1.54 -6.40 14.28
CA VAL A 159 -2.42 -7.27 13.49
C VAL A 159 -3.64 -7.69 14.29
N ALA A 160 -3.48 -8.09 15.56
CA ALA A 160 -4.61 -8.46 16.42
C ALA A 160 -5.59 -7.30 16.61
N ALA A 161 -5.08 -6.09 16.90
CA ALA A 161 -5.89 -4.90 17.05
C ALA A 161 -6.68 -4.55 15.76
N ALA A 162 -6.06 -4.67 14.59
CA ALA A 162 -6.76 -4.45 13.32
C ALA A 162 -7.80 -5.57 13.03
N ALA A 163 -7.52 -6.81 13.43
CA ALA A 163 -8.46 -7.92 13.30
C ALA A 163 -9.69 -7.75 14.19
N GLU A 164 -9.55 -7.20 15.41
CA GLU A 164 -10.69 -6.88 16.29
C GLU A 164 -11.63 -5.82 15.68
N LEU A 165 -11.09 -4.92 14.86
CA LEU A 165 -11.87 -3.93 14.10
C LEU A 165 -12.46 -4.49 12.80
N THR A 166 -12.10 -5.73 12.42
CA THR A 166 -12.55 -6.37 11.19
C THR A 166 -13.79 -7.23 11.46
N PRO A 167 -14.93 -6.96 10.79
CA PRO A 167 -16.15 -7.74 11.01
C PRO A 167 -15.97 -9.23 10.67
N PRO A 168 -16.63 -10.14 11.41
CA PRO A 168 -16.43 -11.58 11.26
C PRO A 168 -16.98 -12.14 9.93
N ASP A 169 -17.86 -11.42 9.26
CA ASP A 169 -18.43 -11.78 7.96
C ASP A 169 -17.59 -11.30 6.76
N VAL A 170 -16.44 -10.67 7.01
CA VAL A 170 -15.48 -10.29 5.97
C VAL A 170 -14.97 -11.53 5.24
N THR A 171 -15.09 -11.47 3.91
CA THR A 171 -14.65 -12.53 2.99
C THR A 171 -13.37 -12.17 2.26
N THR A 172 -13.07 -10.87 2.18
CA THR A 172 -11.95 -10.34 1.42
C THR A 172 -11.27 -9.20 2.18
N VAL A 173 -9.94 -9.18 2.22
CA VAL A 173 -9.15 -8.08 2.80
C VAL A 173 -8.25 -7.46 1.73
N VAL A 174 -8.35 -6.14 1.57
CA VAL A 174 -7.39 -5.34 0.80
C VAL A 174 -6.24 -4.96 1.71
N LEU A 175 -5.02 -5.31 1.30
CA LEU A 175 -3.77 -4.88 1.91
C LEU A 175 -3.38 -3.52 1.34
N GLY A 176 -3.97 -2.45 1.89
CA GLY A 176 -3.82 -1.06 1.45
C GLY A 176 -2.53 -0.37 1.90
N CYS A 177 -1.49 -1.15 2.23
CA CYS A 177 -0.14 -0.69 2.50
C CYS A 177 0.84 -1.78 2.07
N THR A 178 1.95 -1.38 1.44
CA THR A 178 2.97 -2.30 0.93
C THR A 178 3.60 -3.18 1.99
N HIS A 179 3.78 -2.68 3.22
CA HIS A 179 4.27 -3.47 4.35
C HIS A 179 3.35 -4.63 4.71
N TYR A 180 2.04 -4.49 4.51
CA TYR A 180 1.07 -5.49 4.94
C TYR A 180 1.17 -6.76 4.08
N GLU A 181 1.61 -6.61 2.83
CA GLU A 181 1.89 -7.73 1.93
C GLU A 181 3.02 -8.63 2.44
N LEU A 182 3.98 -8.08 3.18
CA LEU A 182 5.09 -8.84 3.77
C LEU A 182 4.64 -9.74 4.93
N VAL A 183 3.47 -9.45 5.52
CA VAL A 183 2.88 -10.19 6.65
C VAL A 183 1.48 -10.72 6.32
N ALA A 184 1.16 -10.89 5.04
CA ALA A 184 -0.15 -11.29 4.54
C ALA A 184 -0.69 -12.56 5.23
N GLU A 185 0.16 -13.57 5.46
CA GLU A 185 -0.27 -14.82 6.11
C GLU A 185 -0.58 -14.64 7.61
N ARG A 186 0.05 -13.68 8.29
CA ARG A 186 -0.31 -13.33 9.68
C ARG A 186 -1.66 -12.63 9.73
N ILE A 187 -1.91 -11.71 8.79
CA ILE A 187 -3.19 -11.03 8.63
C ILE A 187 -4.30 -12.06 8.34
N ARG A 188 -4.04 -12.99 7.41
CA ARG A 188 -4.95 -14.09 7.09
C ARG A 188 -5.30 -14.90 8.34
N ALA A 189 -4.30 -15.33 9.09
CA ALA A 189 -4.51 -16.14 10.29
C ALA A 189 -5.32 -15.42 11.37
N ALA A 190 -5.15 -14.09 11.51
CA ALA A 190 -5.88 -13.30 12.50
C ALA A 190 -7.34 -13.02 12.12
N VAL A 191 -7.65 -12.93 10.83
CA VAL A 191 -9.00 -12.59 10.34
C VAL A 191 -9.84 -13.83 9.99
N GLN A 192 -9.22 -14.91 9.54
CA GLN A 192 -9.90 -16.13 9.11
C GLN A 192 -10.80 -16.70 10.22
N GLN A 193 -12.10 -16.80 9.93
CA GLN A 193 -13.04 -17.45 10.84
C GLN A 193 -13.00 -18.98 10.70
N PRO A 194 -13.04 -19.73 11.81
CA PRO A 194 -13.13 -21.18 11.78
C PRO A 194 -14.39 -21.66 11.02
N GLY A 195 -14.21 -22.56 10.05
CA GLY A 195 -15.32 -23.12 9.27
C GLY A 195 -15.88 -22.22 8.17
N ALA A 196 -15.38 -20.98 8.03
CA ALA A 196 -15.70 -20.12 6.89
C ALA A 196 -14.87 -20.50 5.65
N ALA A 197 -15.29 -20.00 4.48
CA ALA A 197 -14.49 -20.08 3.27
C ALA A 197 -13.12 -19.40 3.46
N PRO A 198 -12.09 -19.78 2.69
CA PRO A 198 -10.79 -19.12 2.76
C PRO A 198 -10.91 -17.63 2.47
N LEU A 199 -10.40 -16.79 3.38
CA LEU A 199 -10.29 -15.35 3.21
C LEU A 199 -9.52 -15.04 1.93
N VAL A 200 -9.97 -14.06 1.13
CA VAL A 200 -9.21 -13.61 -0.04
C VAL A 200 -8.38 -12.38 0.34
N LEU A 201 -7.11 -12.32 -0.06
CA LEU A 201 -6.25 -11.15 0.16
C LEU A 201 -5.89 -10.51 -1.18
N HIS A 202 -6.00 -9.19 -1.25
CA HIS A 202 -5.55 -8.40 -2.40
C HIS A 202 -4.49 -7.38 -1.99
N GLY A 203 -3.26 -7.59 -2.46
CA GLY A 203 -2.16 -6.63 -2.37
C GLY A 203 -2.13 -5.67 -3.56
N SER A 204 -1.25 -4.68 -3.48
CA SER A 204 -1.01 -3.69 -4.55
C SER A 204 0.03 -4.16 -5.57
N ALA A 205 0.85 -5.18 -5.24
CA ALA A 205 1.89 -5.74 -6.11
C ALA A 205 1.39 -6.82 -7.09
#